data_AF-A0A9W9B1H3-F1
#
_entry.id   AF-A0A9W9B1H3-F1
#
_cell.length_a   1.000
_cell.length_b   1.000
_cell.length_c   1.000
_cell.angle_alpha   90.00
_cell.angle_beta   90.00
_cell.angle_gamma   90.00
#
_symmetry.space_group_name_H-M   'P 1'
#
loop_
_entity.id
_entity.type
_entity.pdbx_description
1 polymer ?
#
loop_
_entity_poly.entity_id
_entity_poly.type
_entity_poly.pdbx_seq_one_letter_code
_entity_poly.pdbx_strand_id
1 'polypeptide(L)'
;MPHKRAKRSVREQQRSEKSLDLAPSHLSIGQEPIPKSLARALNAAKVREEWRKRKTEDREEEKTGADRKKRKLNGKEQNKISKILPGESLQHYNKRVENDMRPLVKNAVHLSKIAVRDARRQELTAKAAKKAPKLKPDVRDHLDEPANELTSKVSSRPTEFETLSTSAPRRLNDIAQSPPELSRLPRGVSTTKVANAKVVRRDGVLSLAQKAMMEEERAKAIARYRELKAYRRKDRNEEETED
;
A
#
# COMPACT_ATOMS: atom_id res chain seq x y z
N MET A 1 -27.72 63.38 -55.61
CA MET A 1 -27.64 62.32 -56.64
C MET A 1 -28.07 60.97 -56.07
N PRO A 2 -29.28 60.50 -56.39
CA PRO A 2 -29.83 59.22 -55.89
C PRO A 2 -28.94 58.00 -56.19
N HIS A 3 -28.25 58.01 -57.32
CA HIS A 3 -27.46 56.88 -57.84
C HIS A 3 -26.14 56.62 -57.11
N LYS A 4 -25.61 57.60 -56.34
CA LYS A 4 -24.40 57.40 -55.53
C LYS A 4 -24.69 56.70 -54.20
N ARG A 5 -25.89 56.91 -53.64
CA ARG A 5 -26.32 56.29 -52.37
C ARG A 5 -26.59 54.79 -52.57
N ALA A 6 -27.24 54.40 -53.67
CA ALA A 6 -27.50 53.01 -54.01
C ALA A 6 -26.22 52.17 -54.19
N LYS A 7 -25.18 52.71 -54.81
CA LYS A 7 -23.89 52.00 -54.96
C LYS A 7 -23.15 51.85 -53.62
N ARG A 8 -23.30 52.83 -52.73
CA ARG A 8 -22.71 52.78 -51.39
C ARG A 8 -23.41 51.75 -50.52
N SER A 9 -24.74 51.70 -50.53
CA SER A 9 -25.51 50.72 -49.76
C SER A 9 -25.22 49.29 -50.22
N VAL A 10 -25.14 49.04 -51.53
CA VAL A 10 -24.77 47.73 -52.07
C VAL A 10 -23.34 47.34 -51.67
N ARG A 11 -22.40 48.30 -51.68
CA ARG A 11 -21.02 48.04 -51.25
C ARG A 11 -20.90 47.79 -49.75
N GLU A 12 -21.68 48.49 -48.94
CA GLU A 12 -21.74 48.27 -47.49
C GLU A 12 -22.41 46.93 -47.15
N GLN A 13 -23.50 46.55 -47.83
CA GLN A 13 -24.12 45.22 -47.72
C GLN A 13 -23.15 44.10 -48.11
N GLN A 14 -22.48 44.23 -49.26
CA GLN A 14 -21.48 43.23 -49.68
C GLN A 14 -20.28 43.17 -48.72
N ARG A 15 -19.95 44.27 -48.04
CA ARG A 15 -18.87 44.31 -47.04
C ARG A 15 -19.31 43.76 -45.68
N SER A 16 -20.61 43.79 -45.35
CA SER A 16 -21.14 43.11 -44.16
C SER A 16 -21.37 41.62 -44.40
N GLU A 17 -21.78 41.23 -45.61
CA GLU A 17 -21.98 39.83 -46.02
C GLU A 17 -20.65 39.09 -46.17
N LYS A 18 -19.64 39.76 -46.73
CA LYS A 18 -18.25 39.31 -46.66
C LYS A 18 -17.76 39.59 -45.26
N SER A 19 -17.92 38.63 -44.34
CA SER A 19 -17.32 38.69 -43.02
C SER A 19 -15.89 39.19 -43.14
N LEU A 20 -15.49 40.13 -42.28
CA LEU A 20 -14.10 40.56 -42.19
C LEU A 20 -13.24 39.30 -42.11
N ASP A 21 -12.27 39.16 -43.02
CA ASP A 21 -11.27 38.10 -43.07
C ASP A 21 -10.29 38.26 -41.89
N LEU A 22 -10.87 38.33 -40.70
CA LEU A 22 -10.21 38.37 -39.42
C LEU A 22 -10.18 36.94 -38.91
N ALA A 23 -9.04 36.54 -38.38
CA ALA A 23 -8.89 35.24 -37.77
C ALA A 23 -10.01 35.02 -36.75
N PRO A 24 -10.57 33.80 -36.66
CA PRO A 24 -11.66 33.51 -35.75
C PRO A 24 -11.31 33.93 -34.31
N SER A 25 -12.09 34.84 -33.74
CA SER A 25 -11.79 35.43 -32.43
C SER A 25 -11.87 34.44 -31.26
N HIS A 26 -12.35 33.21 -31.50
CA HIS A 26 -12.48 32.16 -30.50
C HIS A 26 -11.13 31.54 -30.07
N LEU A 27 -10.04 31.86 -30.77
CA LEU A 27 -8.67 31.48 -30.42
C LEU A 27 -7.91 32.59 -29.67
N SER A 28 -8.63 33.62 -29.19
CA SER A 28 -8.02 34.63 -28.34
C SER A 28 -7.56 33.98 -27.02
N ILE A 29 -6.35 34.30 -26.57
CA ILE A 29 -5.74 33.79 -25.31
C ILE A 29 -6.68 33.91 -24.10
N GLY A 30 -7.62 34.87 -24.11
CA GLY A 30 -8.63 35.05 -23.05
C GLY A 30 -9.80 34.03 -23.06
N GLN A 31 -10.00 33.29 -24.14
CA GLN A 31 -11.04 32.25 -24.27
C GLN A 31 -10.47 30.83 -24.26
N GLU A 32 -9.15 30.67 -24.20
CA GLU A 32 -8.53 29.36 -24.06
C GLU A 32 -8.88 28.76 -22.68
N PRO A 33 -9.26 27.47 -22.62
CA PRO A 33 -9.51 26.81 -21.36
C PRO A 33 -8.21 26.78 -20.54
N ILE A 34 -8.24 27.32 -19.33
CA ILE A 34 -7.08 27.38 -18.44
C ILE A 34 -6.51 25.96 -18.28
N PRO A 35 -5.21 25.74 -18.57
CA PRO A 35 -4.65 24.41 -18.50
C PRO A 35 -4.73 23.87 -17.07
N LYS A 36 -4.99 22.57 -16.94
CA LYS A 36 -5.32 21.90 -15.67
C LYS A 36 -4.25 22.10 -14.58
N SER A 37 -2.98 22.24 -14.96
CA SER A 37 -1.87 22.55 -14.05
C SER A 37 -2.01 23.94 -13.44
N LEU A 38 -2.28 24.95 -14.26
CA LEU A 38 -2.51 26.34 -13.85
C LEU A 38 -3.82 26.47 -13.08
N ALA A 39 -4.90 25.80 -13.51
CA ALA A 39 -6.16 25.77 -12.78
C ALA A 39 -6.00 25.18 -11.37
N ARG A 40 -5.13 24.17 -11.18
CA ARG A 40 -4.80 23.61 -9.87
C ARG A 40 -3.98 24.59 -9.02
N ALA A 41 -3.06 25.34 -9.63
CA ALA A 41 -2.25 26.34 -8.94
C ALA A 41 -3.10 27.55 -8.50
N LEU A 42 -3.92 28.10 -9.39
CA LEU A 42 -4.82 29.22 -9.12
C LEU A 42 -5.88 28.86 -8.07
N ASN A 43 -6.40 27.64 -8.09
CA ASN A 43 -7.37 27.15 -7.10
C ASN A 43 -6.74 26.43 -5.90
N ALA A 44 -5.44 26.59 -5.65
CA ALA A 44 -4.73 25.79 -4.64
C ALA A 44 -5.32 25.91 -3.22
N ALA A 45 -5.81 27.10 -2.83
CA ALA A 45 -6.46 27.31 -1.55
C ALA A 45 -7.74 26.48 -1.41
N LYS A 46 -8.63 26.55 -2.42
CA LYS A 46 -9.87 25.76 -2.46
C LYS A 46 -9.60 24.26 -2.43
N VAL A 47 -8.62 23.79 -3.21
CA VAL A 47 -8.22 22.36 -3.23
C VAL A 47 -7.72 21.90 -1.86
N ARG A 48 -6.96 22.75 -1.14
CA ARG A 48 -6.49 22.43 0.23
C ARG A 48 -7.63 22.41 1.23
N GLU A 49 -8.57 23.35 1.12
CA GLU A 49 -9.77 23.40 1.97
C GLU A 49 -10.70 22.22 1.72
N GLU A 50 -10.98 21.88 0.46
CA GLU A 50 -11.73 20.69 0.08
C GLU A 50 -11.07 19.41 0.59
N TRP A 51 -9.74 19.31 0.50
CA TRP A 51 -9.02 18.16 1.04
C TRP A 51 -9.13 18.08 2.58
N ARG A 52 -9.05 19.22 3.27
CA ARG A 52 -9.24 19.29 4.73
C ARG A 52 -10.67 18.92 5.12
N LYS A 53 -11.67 19.46 4.42
CA LYS A 53 -13.10 19.15 4.62
C LYS A 53 -13.38 17.68 4.35
N ARG A 54 -12.87 17.13 3.25
CA ARG A 54 -12.97 15.69 2.96
C ARG A 54 -12.26 14.84 4.02
N LYS A 55 -11.13 15.27 4.56
CA LYS A 55 -10.44 14.57 5.65
C LYS A 55 -11.21 14.60 6.98
N THR A 56 -11.92 15.70 7.26
CA THR A 56 -12.79 15.81 8.45
C THR A 56 -14.09 15.06 8.25
N GLU A 57 -14.73 15.19 7.08
CA GLU A 57 -15.92 14.45 6.68
C GLU A 57 -15.65 12.95 6.61
N ASP A 58 -14.56 12.49 5.99
CA ASP A 58 -14.18 11.06 5.98
C ASP A 58 -14.01 10.51 7.42
N ARG A 59 -13.61 11.36 8.38
CA ARG A 59 -13.44 11.00 9.80
C ARG A 59 -14.74 11.06 10.60
N GLU A 60 -15.64 11.98 10.25
CA GLU A 60 -16.98 12.12 10.83
C GLU A 60 -17.95 11.07 10.26
N GLU A 61 -17.89 10.80 8.96
CA GLU A 61 -18.58 9.69 8.28
C GLU A 61 -18.10 8.32 8.81
N GLU A 62 -16.84 8.19 9.24
CA GLU A 62 -16.37 7.00 9.97
C GLU A 62 -17.09 6.81 11.32
N LYS A 63 -17.61 7.89 11.92
CA LYS A 63 -18.37 7.87 13.18
C LYS A 63 -19.89 7.80 13.00
N THR A 64 -20.46 8.25 11.87
CA THR A 64 -21.93 8.34 11.72
C THR A 64 -22.50 7.80 10.40
N GLY A 65 -21.72 7.39 9.39
CA GLY A 65 -22.33 7.18 8.07
C GLY A 65 -21.50 6.58 6.94
N ALA A 66 -20.53 5.69 7.19
CA ALA A 66 -19.83 4.93 6.14
C ALA A 66 -20.70 3.86 5.42
N ASP A 67 -22.01 4.10 5.31
CA ASP A 67 -23.06 3.12 5.02
C ASP A 67 -23.64 3.21 3.59
N ARG A 68 -23.10 4.09 2.73
CA ARG A 68 -23.62 4.27 1.35
C ARG A 68 -22.72 3.79 0.21
N LYS A 69 -21.47 3.41 0.46
CA LYS A 69 -20.60 2.78 -0.57
C LYS A 69 -19.85 1.52 -0.13
N LYS A 70 -19.87 1.17 1.16
CA LYS A 70 -19.60 -0.20 1.60
C LYS A 70 -20.96 -0.89 1.68
N ARG A 71 -21.21 -1.91 0.86
CA ARG A 71 -22.38 -2.79 1.02
C ARG A 71 -22.56 -3.09 2.50
N LYS A 72 -23.73 -2.79 3.05
CA LYS A 72 -24.16 -3.11 4.41
C LYS A 72 -23.78 -4.56 4.74
N LEU A 73 -22.68 -4.75 5.45
CA LEU A 73 -22.44 -5.94 6.25
C LEU A 73 -23.19 -5.72 7.56
N ASN A 74 -24.53 -5.79 7.50
CA ASN A 74 -25.36 -5.90 8.69
C ASN A 74 -24.96 -7.19 9.40
N GLY A 75 -24.14 -7.06 10.43
CA GLY A 75 -23.59 -8.16 11.25
C GLY A 75 -24.60 -8.95 12.07
N LYS A 76 -25.90 -8.85 11.78
CA LYS A 76 -26.96 -9.65 12.42
C LYS A 76 -27.55 -10.74 11.51
N GLU A 77 -27.33 -10.71 10.20
CA GLU A 77 -27.87 -11.73 9.27
C GLU A 77 -26.82 -12.43 8.37
N GLN A 78 -25.57 -11.96 8.36
CA GLN A 78 -24.52 -12.39 7.42
C GLN A 78 -23.84 -13.73 7.76
N ASN A 79 -24.12 -14.34 8.92
CA ASN A 79 -23.50 -15.62 9.30
C ASN A 79 -24.27 -16.85 8.78
N LYS A 80 -25.37 -16.65 8.05
CA LYS A 80 -26.01 -17.74 7.33
C LYS A 80 -25.22 -17.95 6.05
N ILE A 81 -24.34 -18.96 6.06
CA ILE A 81 -23.73 -19.50 4.83
C ILE A 81 -24.87 -19.63 3.82
N SER A 82 -24.75 -18.93 2.70
CA SER A 82 -25.80 -18.94 1.69
C SER A 82 -26.14 -20.39 1.33
N LYS A 83 -27.39 -20.69 0.98
CA LYS A 83 -27.72 -22.01 0.44
C LYS A 83 -27.32 -22.07 -1.04
N ILE A 84 -27.16 -23.28 -1.57
CA ILE A 84 -27.00 -23.50 -3.01
C ILE A 84 -28.29 -23.03 -3.69
N LEU A 85 -28.16 -22.17 -4.70
CA LEU A 85 -29.32 -21.69 -5.47
C LEU A 85 -29.75 -22.78 -6.47
N PRO A 86 -31.05 -22.89 -6.78
CA PRO A 86 -31.50 -23.85 -7.79
C PRO A 86 -30.87 -23.52 -9.16
N GLY A 87 -30.28 -24.53 -9.81
CA GLY A 87 -29.60 -24.38 -11.10
C GLY A 87 -28.18 -23.83 -11.02
N GLU A 88 -27.65 -23.56 -9.82
CA GLU A 88 -26.26 -23.13 -9.65
C GLU A 88 -25.29 -24.32 -9.61
N SER A 89 -24.14 -24.18 -10.28
CA SER A 89 -23.04 -25.12 -10.13
C SER A 89 -22.34 -24.95 -8.77
N LEU A 90 -21.83 -26.06 -8.20
CA LEU A 90 -21.10 -26.04 -6.93
C LEU A 90 -19.91 -25.06 -6.92
N GLN A 91 -19.27 -24.84 -8.07
CA GLN A 91 -18.18 -23.87 -8.21
C GLN A 91 -18.65 -22.43 -8.02
N HIS A 92 -19.83 -22.06 -8.54
CA HIS A 92 -20.39 -20.72 -8.35
C HIS A 92 -20.80 -20.49 -6.89
N TYR A 93 -21.34 -21.52 -6.26
CA TYR A 93 -21.67 -21.51 -4.84
C TYR A 93 -20.42 -21.24 -3.98
N ASN A 94 -19.34 -21.99 -4.21
CA ASN A 94 -18.07 -21.79 -3.50
C ASN A 94 -17.51 -20.38 -3.70
N LYS A 95 -17.54 -19.83 -4.93
CA LYS A 95 -17.11 -18.45 -5.20
C LYS A 95 -17.93 -17.42 -4.43
N ARG A 96 -19.24 -17.61 -4.28
CA ARG A 96 -20.09 -16.72 -3.49
C ARG A 96 -19.75 -16.79 -2.01
N VAL A 97 -19.65 -18.00 -1.46
CA VAL A 97 -19.25 -18.22 -0.06
C VAL A 97 -17.88 -17.57 0.22
N GLU A 98 -16.91 -17.75 -0.68
CA GLU A 98 -15.60 -17.11 -0.58
C GLU A 98 -15.70 -15.58 -0.58
N ASN A 99 -16.50 -15.01 -1.47
CA ASN A 99 -16.69 -13.55 -1.55
C ASN A 99 -17.35 -12.98 -0.30
N ASP A 100 -18.32 -13.68 0.28
CA ASP A 100 -19.01 -13.28 1.51
C ASP A 100 -18.07 -13.33 2.72
N MET A 101 -17.21 -14.34 2.80
CA MET A 101 -16.22 -14.49 3.88
C MET A 101 -14.95 -13.65 3.69
N ARG A 102 -14.63 -13.25 2.45
CA ARG A 102 -13.44 -12.46 2.11
C ARG A 102 -13.24 -11.19 2.94
N PRO A 103 -14.26 -10.32 3.16
CA PRO A 103 -14.08 -9.12 3.97
C PRO A 103 -13.75 -9.45 5.43
N LEU A 104 -14.38 -10.48 6.01
CA LEU A 104 -14.11 -10.90 7.39
C LEU A 104 -12.67 -11.38 7.56
N VAL A 105 -12.21 -12.26 6.67
CA VAL A 105 -10.83 -12.75 6.67
C VAL A 105 -9.84 -11.60 6.44
N LYS A 106 -10.12 -10.71 5.49
CA LYS A 106 -9.28 -9.53 5.22
C LYS A 106 -9.18 -8.62 6.44
N ASN A 107 -10.28 -8.37 7.13
CA ASN A 107 -10.31 -7.54 8.33
C ASN A 107 -9.54 -8.20 9.48
N ALA A 108 -9.73 -9.50 9.72
CA ALA A 108 -8.99 -10.25 10.74
C ALA A 108 -7.47 -10.20 10.50
N VAL A 109 -7.03 -10.38 9.24
CA VAL A 109 -5.61 -10.27 8.86
C VAL A 109 -5.08 -8.84 9.02
N HIS A 110 -5.90 -7.83 8.74
CA HIS A 110 -5.50 -6.44 8.94
C HIS A 110 -5.34 -6.10 10.42
N LEU A 111 -6.28 -6.53 11.26
CA LEU A 111 -6.25 -6.33 12.71
C LEU A 111 -5.05 -7.04 13.35
N SER A 112 -4.76 -8.28 12.93
CA SER A 112 -3.59 -9.01 13.45
C SER A 112 -2.27 -8.33 13.09
N LYS A 113 -2.14 -7.80 11.86
CA LYS A 113 -0.95 -7.03 11.45
C LYS A 113 -0.77 -5.76 12.27
N ILE A 114 -1.86 -5.07 12.62
CA ILE A 114 -1.79 -3.89 13.49
C ILE A 114 -1.30 -4.30 14.88
N ALA A 115 -1.89 -5.33 15.48
CA ALA A 115 -1.49 -5.82 16.80
C ALA A 115 -0.01 -6.22 16.86
N VAL A 116 0.49 -6.92 15.84
CA VAL A 116 1.92 -7.29 15.73
C VAL A 116 2.82 -6.05 15.66
N ARG A 117 2.41 -5.03 14.89
CA ARG A 117 3.19 -3.80 14.77
C ARG A 117 3.22 -3.01 16.09
N ASP A 118 2.08 -2.96 16.78
CA ASP A 118 1.96 -2.23 18.04
C ASP A 118 2.73 -2.94 19.16
N ALA A 119 2.69 -4.28 19.22
CA ALA A 119 3.55 -5.07 20.11
C ALA A 119 5.04 -4.81 19.84
N ARG A 120 5.47 -4.81 18.57
CA ARG A 120 6.86 -4.47 18.20
C ARG A 120 7.24 -3.05 18.61
N ARG A 121 6.33 -2.09 18.50
CA ARG A 121 6.57 -0.70 18.93
C ARG A 121 6.73 -0.63 20.45
N GLN A 122 5.87 -1.32 21.21
CA GLN A 122 5.94 -1.37 22.67
C GLN A 122 7.25 -2.03 23.15
N GLU A 123 7.69 -3.10 22.50
CA GLU A 123 8.98 -3.73 22.81
C GLU A 123 10.17 -2.78 22.57
N LEU A 124 10.15 -2.03 21.47
CA LEU A 124 11.20 -1.06 21.17
C LEU A 124 11.22 0.09 22.19
N THR A 125 10.05 0.60 22.59
CA THR A 125 9.98 1.63 23.64
C THR A 125 10.41 1.09 25.00
N ALA A 126 10.07 -0.15 25.35
CA ALA A 126 10.50 -0.78 26.59
C ALA A 126 12.02 -1.04 26.62
N LYS A 127 12.60 -1.44 25.48
CA LYS A 127 14.07 -1.60 25.33
C LYS A 127 14.79 -0.25 25.38
N ALA A 128 14.21 0.81 24.82
CA ALA A 128 14.76 2.17 24.90
C ALA A 128 14.72 2.71 26.34
N ALA A 129 13.62 2.50 27.07
CA ALA A 129 13.49 2.91 28.47
C ALA A 129 14.51 2.21 29.39
N LYS A 130 14.81 0.94 29.13
CA LYS A 130 15.85 0.18 29.86
C LYS A 130 17.29 0.61 29.55
N LYS A 131 17.52 1.31 28.43
CA LYS A 131 18.84 1.78 28.00
C LYS A 131 19.08 3.27 28.25
N ALA A 132 18.14 3.99 28.87
CA ALA A 132 18.37 5.37 29.25
C ALA A 132 19.40 5.44 30.40
N PRO A 133 20.58 6.07 30.20
CA PRO A 133 21.52 6.31 31.28
C PRO A 133 20.92 7.32 32.26
N LYS A 134 21.02 7.06 33.57
CA LYS A 134 20.70 8.03 34.63
C LYS A 134 21.67 9.21 34.52
N LEU A 135 21.31 10.24 33.78
CA LEU A 135 22.04 11.51 33.76
C LEU A 135 21.64 12.31 35.00
N LYS A 136 22.63 12.65 35.83
CA LYS A 136 22.51 13.65 36.91
C LYS A 136 22.25 15.03 36.26
N PRO A 137 21.45 15.91 36.88
CA PRO A 137 21.27 17.25 36.37
C PRO A 137 22.50 18.08 36.78
N ASP A 138 23.29 18.52 35.80
CA ASP A 138 24.24 19.61 36.01
C ASP A 138 23.72 20.87 35.33
N VAL A 139 23.78 21.94 36.09
CA VAL A 139 23.30 23.27 35.81
C VAL A 139 24.35 23.98 34.97
N ARG A 140 23.93 24.65 33.88
CA ARG A 140 24.38 26.01 33.54
C ARG A 140 23.64 26.57 32.33
N ASP A 141 23.14 27.77 32.58
CA ASP A 141 22.64 28.77 31.64
C ASP A 141 23.62 29.06 30.51
N HIS A 142 23.10 29.36 29.32
CA HIS A 142 23.53 30.52 28.54
C HIS A 142 22.45 30.88 27.51
N LEU A 143 21.99 32.13 27.63
CA LEU A 143 21.10 32.84 26.72
C LEU A 143 21.89 33.52 25.58
N ASP A 144 21.20 33.60 24.43
CA ASP A 144 21.18 34.68 23.42
C ASP A 144 22.15 34.77 22.21
N GLU A 145 21.46 34.95 21.07
CA GLU A 145 21.76 35.64 19.78
C GLU A 145 22.31 34.93 18.50
N PRO A 146 21.88 35.41 17.30
CA PRO A 146 21.72 34.57 16.10
C PRO A 146 22.77 34.83 15.02
N ALA A 147 23.42 33.76 14.53
CA ALA A 147 24.31 33.83 13.38
C ALA A 147 23.87 32.87 12.28
N ASN A 148 23.71 33.45 11.10
CA ASN A 148 23.28 32.88 9.85
C ASN A 148 24.44 32.07 9.22
N GLU A 149 24.40 30.74 9.33
CA GLU A 149 25.24 29.86 8.52
C GLU A 149 24.45 28.63 8.07
N LEU A 150 24.02 28.64 6.80
CA LEU A 150 23.57 27.47 6.06
C LEU A 150 24.76 26.54 5.79
N THR A 151 25.28 25.90 6.84
CA THR A 151 26.17 24.75 6.69
C THR A 151 25.33 23.52 6.43
N SER A 152 25.60 22.90 5.28
CA SER A 152 24.90 21.77 4.71
C SER A 152 25.03 20.51 5.57
N LYS A 153 24.14 20.36 6.55
CA LYS A 153 23.88 19.12 7.33
C LYS A 153 23.35 17.95 6.49
N VAL A 154 23.61 17.94 5.18
CA VAL A 154 23.25 16.85 4.26
C VAL A 154 24.41 15.85 4.09
N SER A 155 25.65 16.24 4.38
CA SER A 155 26.82 15.33 4.26
C SER A 155 26.90 14.24 5.32
N SER A 156 26.13 14.34 6.42
CA SER A 156 26.10 13.33 7.48
C SER A 156 25.00 12.27 7.28
N ARG A 157 24.17 12.40 6.24
CA ARG A 157 23.25 11.32 5.85
C ARG A 157 24.03 10.35 4.96
N PRO A 158 24.16 9.07 5.33
CA PRO A 158 24.79 8.10 4.46
C PRO A 158 23.99 8.02 3.16
N THR A 159 24.56 8.48 2.06
CA THR A 159 24.04 8.24 0.71
C THR A 159 24.30 6.78 0.36
N GLU A 160 23.29 6.04 -0.07
CA GLU A 160 23.36 4.59 -0.33
C GLU A 160 24.25 4.17 -1.52
N PHE A 161 24.98 5.11 -2.11
CA PHE A 161 25.89 4.83 -3.22
C PHE A 161 27.30 5.22 -2.82
N GLU A 162 28.20 4.23 -2.77
CA GLU A 162 29.64 4.44 -2.70
C GLU A 162 30.08 5.19 -3.96
N THR A 163 30.43 6.46 -3.82
CA THR A 163 31.14 7.20 -4.86
C THR A 163 32.59 6.71 -4.88
N LEU A 164 32.86 5.67 -5.68
CA LEU A 164 34.21 5.18 -5.91
C LEU A 164 35.05 6.25 -6.63
N SER A 165 35.74 7.10 -5.86
CA SER A 165 36.77 7.99 -6.41
C SER A 165 37.93 7.15 -6.93
N THR A 166 37.97 6.92 -8.24
CA THR A 166 39.10 6.26 -8.90
C THR A 166 39.71 7.25 -9.89
N SER A 167 40.82 7.89 -9.49
CA SER A 167 41.52 8.90 -10.29
C SER A 167 42.48 8.32 -11.34
N ALA A 168 42.42 7.01 -11.63
CA ALA A 168 43.30 6.36 -12.60
C ALA A 168 42.50 5.49 -13.60
N PRO A 169 42.69 5.66 -14.93
CA PRO A 169 41.94 4.91 -15.94
C PRO A 169 42.40 3.44 -15.98
N ARG A 170 41.50 2.52 -15.64
CA ARG A 170 41.75 1.07 -15.69
C ARG A 170 41.61 0.55 -17.14
N ARG A 171 42.62 -0.19 -17.62
CA ARG A 171 42.67 -0.76 -18.96
C ARG A 171 41.68 -1.92 -19.09
N LEU A 172 40.97 -1.95 -20.22
CA LEU A 172 39.77 -2.76 -20.49
C LEU A 172 39.99 -4.29 -20.44
N ASN A 173 41.25 -4.74 -20.44
CA ASN A 173 41.61 -6.16 -20.51
C ASN A 173 42.00 -6.79 -19.16
N ASP A 174 42.12 -6.02 -18.08
CA ASP A 174 42.34 -6.55 -16.71
C ASP A 174 41.03 -6.94 -16.00
N ILE A 175 39.90 -6.89 -16.71
CA ILE A 175 38.57 -7.27 -16.20
C ILE A 175 38.26 -8.72 -16.62
N ALA A 176 39.21 -9.64 -16.47
CA ALA A 176 38.86 -11.05 -16.34
C ALA A 176 38.39 -11.29 -14.90
N GLN A 177 37.27 -10.66 -14.51
CA GLN A 177 36.60 -10.97 -13.26
C GLN A 177 35.87 -12.30 -13.45
N SER A 178 36.47 -13.39 -12.99
CA SER A 178 35.66 -14.57 -12.63
C SER A 178 34.48 -14.09 -11.78
N PRO A 179 33.25 -14.58 -12.03
CA PRO A 179 32.09 -14.11 -11.30
C PRO A 179 32.37 -14.19 -9.79
N PRO A 180 32.20 -13.09 -9.03
CA PRO A 180 32.54 -13.08 -7.62
C PRO A 180 31.70 -14.11 -6.87
N GLU A 181 32.34 -15.05 -6.18
CA GLU A 181 31.64 -15.99 -5.33
C GLU A 181 31.11 -15.28 -4.06
N LEU A 182 29.80 -15.08 -4.02
CA LEU A 182 29.11 -14.46 -2.90
C LEU A 182 28.97 -15.44 -1.73
N SER A 183 30.05 -15.65 -0.97
CA SER A 183 30.01 -16.47 0.26
C SER A 183 29.15 -15.87 1.37
N ARG A 184 28.76 -14.59 1.25
CA ARG A 184 27.90 -13.89 2.20
C ARG A 184 26.88 -13.03 1.46
N LEU A 185 25.61 -13.16 1.84
CA LEU A 185 24.54 -12.31 1.30
C LEU A 185 24.79 -10.84 1.68
N PRO A 186 24.52 -9.87 0.79
CA PRO A 186 24.73 -8.46 1.06
C PRO A 186 23.89 -7.99 2.25
N ARG A 187 24.51 -7.15 3.09
CA ARG A 187 23.98 -6.67 4.36
C ARG A 187 22.73 -5.82 4.12
N GLY A 188 21.55 -6.34 4.49
CA GLY A 188 20.25 -5.70 4.28
C GLY A 188 19.20 -6.60 3.60
N VAL A 189 19.62 -7.72 2.99
CA VAL A 189 18.71 -8.75 2.48
C VAL A 189 18.29 -9.67 3.63
N SER A 190 17.27 -9.25 4.39
CA SER A 190 16.52 -10.21 5.20
C SER A 190 15.67 -11.09 4.27
N THR A 191 15.65 -12.39 4.56
CA THR A 191 14.87 -13.45 3.87
C THR A 191 13.35 -13.27 3.94
N THR A 192 12.85 -12.06 4.25
CA THR A 192 11.44 -11.77 4.53
C THR A 192 10.71 -11.05 3.38
N LYS A 193 11.39 -10.74 2.27
CA LYS A 193 10.81 -10.00 1.13
C LYS A 193 10.73 -10.80 -0.19
N VAL A 194 10.56 -12.13 -0.12
CA VAL A 194 10.15 -12.94 -1.28
C VAL A 194 8.77 -13.58 -1.03
N ALA A 195 7.88 -12.86 -0.35
CA ALA A 195 6.49 -13.28 -0.18
C ALA A 195 5.56 -12.78 -1.31
N ASN A 196 6.07 -12.04 -2.31
CA ASN A 196 5.24 -11.43 -3.37
C ASN A 196 5.87 -11.43 -4.78
N ALA A 197 6.88 -12.27 -5.03
CA ALA A 197 7.30 -12.57 -6.40
C ALA A 197 6.70 -13.92 -6.80
N LYS A 198 6.01 -13.93 -7.95
CA LYS A 198 5.49 -15.11 -8.63
C LYS A 198 6.35 -16.34 -8.40
N VAL A 199 5.81 -17.24 -7.58
CA VAL A 199 5.80 -18.70 -7.69
C VAL A 199 6.31 -19.17 -9.06
N VAL A 200 7.64 -19.25 -9.21
CA VAL A 200 8.29 -20.33 -9.95
C VAL A 200 8.61 -21.35 -8.87
N ARG A 201 7.73 -22.34 -8.72
CA ARG A 201 7.90 -23.42 -7.76
C ARG A 201 9.16 -24.17 -8.13
N ARG A 202 10.19 -24.10 -7.30
CA ARG A 202 11.08 -25.25 -7.12
C ARG A 202 10.35 -26.16 -6.15
N ASP A 203 9.56 -27.08 -6.72
CA ASP A 203 8.84 -28.11 -5.98
C ASP A 203 9.86 -28.91 -5.15
N GLY A 204 9.86 -28.74 -3.82
CA GLY A 204 10.61 -29.62 -2.92
C GLY A 204 11.42 -28.96 -1.80
N VAL A 205 11.71 -27.65 -1.86
CA VAL A 205 12.51 -27.01 -0.78
C VAL A 205 11.60 -26.23 0.16
N LEU A 206 11.07 -26.92 1.18
CA LEU A 206 10.40 -26.28 2.32
C LEU A 206 11.45 -25.60 3.21
N SER A 207 11.16 -24.36 3.64
CA SER A 207 11.99 -23.66 4.63
C SER A 207 12.09 -24.46 5.92
N LEU A 208 13.26 -24.44 6.58
CA LEU A 208 13.50 -25.18 7.84
C LEU A 208 12.46 -24.85 8.92
N ALA A 209 12.04 -23.59 9.01
CA ALA A 209 11.00 -23.16 9.94
C ALA A 209 9.62 -23.76 9.61
N GLN A 210 9.29 -23.89 8.32
CA GLN A 210 8.06 -24.51 7.86
C GLN A 210 8.08 -26.03 8.10
N LYS A 211 9.25 -26.66 7.91
CA LYS A 211 9.47 -28.07 8.24
C LYS A 211 9.23 -28.35 9.73
N ALA A 212 9.76 -27.51 10.62
CA ALA A 212 9.52 -27.64 12.07
C ALA A 212 8.03 -27.51 12.44
N MET A 213 7.31 -26.54 11.86
CA MET A 213 5.86 -26.42 12.10
C MET A 213 5.09 -27.65 11.60
N MET A 214 5.43 -28.20 10.43
CA MET A 214 4.79 -29.41 9.92
C MET A 214 5.14 -30.65 10.76
N GLU A 215 6.34 -30.71 11.34
CA GLU A 215 6.74 -31.79 12.25
C GLU A 215 5.98 -31.73 13.58
N GLU A 216 5.71 -30.54 14.12
CA GLU A 216 4.84 -30.37 15.29
C GLU A 216 3.40 -30.81 15.01
N GLU A 217 2.85 -30.43 13.86
CA GLU A 217 1.51 -30.86 13.43
C GLU A 217 1.45 -32.38 13.22
N ARG A 218 2.50 -32.95 12.62
CA ARG A 218 2.64 -34.41 12.45
C ARG A 218 2.69 -35.12 13.80
N ALA A 219 3.44 -34.61 14.77
CA ALA A 219 3.51 -35.19 16.11
C ALA A 219 2.15 -35.17 16.81
N LYS A 220 1.41 -34.05 16.72
CA LYS A 220 0.04 -33.94 17.26
C LYS A 220 -0.94 -34.91 16.59
N ALA A 221 -0.86 -35.07 15.26
CA ALA A 221 -1.69 -36.01 14.52
C ALA A 221 -1.40 -37.47 14.92
N ILE A 222 -0.12 -37.83 15.08
CA ILE A 222 0.29 -39.16 15.55
C ILE A 222 -0.20 -39.41 16.98
N ALA A 223 -0.08 -38.44 17.87
CA ALA A 223 -0.57 -38.56 19.25
C ALA A 223 -2.09 -38.83 19.28
N ARG A 224 -2.87 -38.01 18.56
CA ARG A 224 -4.33 -38.21 18.45
C ARG A 224 -4.70 -39.56 17.85
N TYR A 225 -3.95 -40.02 16.83
CA TYR A 225 -4.18 -41.33 16.24
C TYR A 225 -3.86 -42.47 17.21
N ARG A 226 -2.81 -42.34 18.02
CA ARG A 226 -2.46 -43.31 19.07
C ARG A 226 -3.52 -43.37 20.15
N GLU A 227 -4.05 -42.22 20.59
CA GLU A 227 -5.17 -42.16 21.53
C GLU A 227 -6.40 -42.86 20.96
N LEU A 228 -6.84 -42.49 19.75
CA LEU A 228 -7.98 -43.14 19.08
C LEU A 228 -7.81 -44.65 18.93
N LYS A 229 -6.60 -45.11 18.63
CA LYS A 229 -6.30 -46.54 18.51
C LYS A 229 -6.28 -47.24 19.87
N ALA A 230 -5.85 -46.56 20.93
CA ALA A 230 -5.90 -47.07 22.29
C ALA A 230 -7.34 -47.20 22.77
N TYR A 231 -8.20 -46.19 22.51
CA TYR A 231 -9.64 -46.27 22.77
C TYR A 231 -10.27 -47.47 22.06
N ARG A 232 -10.07 -47.60 20.73
CA ARG A 232 -10.63 -48.72 19.97
C ARG A 232 -10.17 -50.11 20.47
N ARG A 233 -8.97 -50.20 21.06
CA ARG A 233 -8.48 -51.46 21.65
C ARG A 233 -9.08 -51.73 23.03
N LYS A 234 -9.35 -50.68 23.82
CA LYS A 234 -10.05 -50.83 25.10
C LYS A 234 -11.49 -51.27 24.87
N ASP A 235 -12.22 -50.58 23.99
CA ASP A 235 -13.61 -50.91 23.65
C ASP A 235 -13.71 -52.39 23.22
N ARG A 236 -12.82 -52.85 22.35
CA ARG A 236 -12.78 -54.25 21.91
C ARG A 236 -12.43 -55.23 23.05
N ASN A 237 -11.50 -54.87 23.94
CA ASN A 237 -11.13 -55.75 25.06
C ASN A 237 -12.24 -55.82 26.12
N GLU A 238 -13.00 -54.75 26.30
CA GLU A 238 -14.17 -54.71 27.20
C GLU A 238 -15.28 -55.62 26.67
N GLU A 239 -15.55 -55.57 25.35
CA GLU A 239 -16.48 -56.51 24.68
C GLU A 239 -16.06 -57.99 24.83
N GLU A 240 -14.77 -58.31 24.74
CA GLU A 240 -14.27 -59.70 24.90
C GLU A 240 -14.29 -60.20 26.37
N THR A 241 -14.54 -59.34 27.36
CA THR A 241 -14.61 -59.71 28.78
C THR A 241 -16.04 -59.84 29.34
N GLU A 242 -17.05 -59.42 28.57
CA GLU A 242 -18.47 -59.50 28.95
C GLU A 242 -19.20 -60.73 28.38
N ASP A 243 -18.55 -61.51 27.50
CA ASP A 243 -18.99 -62.82 26.98
C ASP A 243 -18.35 -64.01 27.74
#